data_AF-A0A399SP03-F1
#
_entry.id   AF-A0A399SP03-F1
#
_cell.length_a   1.000
_cell.length_b   1.000
_cell.length_c   1.000
_cell.angle_alpha   90.00
_cell.angle_beta   90.00
_cell.angle_gamma   90.00
#
_symmetry.space_group_name_H-M   'P 1'
#
loop_
_entity.id
_entity.type
_entity.pdbx_description
1 polymer ?
#
loop_
_entity_poly.entity_id
_entity_poly.type
_entity_poly.pdbx_seq_one_letter_code
_entity_poly.pdbx_strand_id
1 'polypeptide(L)'
;FGLLLSAMATNAAEPTKPGRVLAFMKTQGLYNLCTSSRSAELGQCEGFITGVAAMMQNDQLAKVKVCVPEGTNSQQVTDRVVAYLRTKADSDDMQVPAVTIVAPVLAILYNCTPGKMPQF
;
A
#
# COMPACT_ATOMS: atom_id res chain seq x y z
N PHE A 1 -40.95 -1.08 45.30
CA PHE A 1 -40.66 -0.13 44.23
C PHE A 1 -39.16 -0.11 43.98
N GLY A 2 -38.70 -0.39 42.76
CA GLY A 2 -37.32 -0.14 42.34
C GLY A 2 -36.61 -1.30 41.65
N LEU A 3 -37.07 -1.70 40.46
CA LEU A 3 -36.27 -2.49 39.51
C LEU A 3 -35.62 -1.50 38.52
N LEU A 4 -34.30 -1.35 38.57
CA LEU A 4 -33.54 -0.55 37.61
C LEU A 4 -33.15 -1.45 36.42
N LEU A 5 -33.88 -1.33 35.31
CA LEU A 5 -33.50 -1.88 34.02
C LEU A 5 -32.40 -1.01 33.41
N SER A 6 -31.18 -1.54 33.31
CA SER A 6 -30.12 -0.91 32.53
C SER A 6 -30.40 -1.10 31.03
N ALA A 7 -30.72 -0.01 30.34
CA ALA A 7 -30.80 0.02 28.89
C ALA A 7 -29.39 -0.10 28.31
N MET A 8 -29.14 -1.15 27.54
CA MET A 8 -27.91 -1.30 26.78
C MET A 8 -28.04 -0.42 25.54
N ALA A 9 -27.27 0.67 25.48
CA ALA A 9 -27.13 1.45 24.27
C ALA A 9 -26.36 0.61 23.25
N THR A 10 -27.07 0.03 22.28
CA THR A 10 -26.47 -0.53 21.08
C THR A 10 -25.86 0.62 20.28
N ASN A 11 -24.54 0.73 20.29
CA ASN A 11 -23.80 1.49 19.29
C ASN A 11 -24.14 0.89 17.93
N ALA A 12 -25.07 1.51 17.22
CA ALA A 12 -25.31 1.23 15.81
C ALA A 12 -23.99 1.54 15.10
N ALA A 13 -23.28 0.50 14.67
CA ALA A 13 -22.17 0.66 13.75
C ALA A 13 -22.74 1.35 12.51
N GLU A 14 -22.39 2.62 12.33
CA GLU A 14 -22.74 3.35 11.12
C GLU A 14 -22.24 2.53 9.93
N PRO A 15 -23.06 2.34 8.89
CA PRO A 15 -22.61 1.61 7.71
C PRO A 15 -21.41 2.35 7.14
N THR A 16 -20.22 1.77 7.30
CA THR A 16 -18.99 2.23 6.66
C THR A 16 -19.31 2.34 5.18
N LYS A 17 -19.39 3.57 4.66
CA LYS A 17 -19.61 3.83 3.24
C LYS A 17 -18.66 2.90 2.47
N PRO A 18 -19.15 2.13 1.48
CA PRO A 18 -18.28 1.26 0.71
C PRO A 18 -17.12 2.11 0.20
N GLY A 19 -15.92 1.76 0.68
CA GLY A 19 -14.70 2.49 0.34
C GLY A 19 -14.61 2.55 -1.17
N ARG A 20 -14.36 3.75 -1.72
CA ARG A 20 -14.07 3.88 -3.15
C ARG A 20 -12.96 2.89 -3.48
N VAL A 21 -13.25 1.95 -4.36
CA VAL A 21 -12.27 0.97 -4.85
C VAL A 21 -11.05 1.77 -5.34
N LEU A 22 -9.91 1.61 -4.64
CA LEU A 22 -8.68 2.38 -4.87
C LEU A 22 -8.03 2.12 -6.25
N ALA A 23 -8.67 1.32 -7.10
CA ALA A 23 -8.22 0.95 -8.44
C ALA A 23 -7.99 2.16 -9.38
N PHE A 24 -8.43 3.37 -9.01
CA PHE A 24 -8.22 4.59 -9.80
C PHE A 24 -7.42 5.67 -9.05
N MET A 25 -6.72 5.34 -7.97
CA MET A 25 -5.85 6.31 -7.31
C MET A 25 -4.75 6.75 -8.28
N LYS A 26 -4.63 8.06 -8.53
CA LYS A 26 -3.49 8.63 -9.25
C LYS A 26 -2.21 8.52 -8.42
N THR A 27 -1.05 8.45 -9.07
CA THR A 27 0.26 8.42 -8.40
C THR A 27 0.45 9.60 -7.45
N GLN A 28 0.05 10.82 -7.84
CA GLN A 28 0.07 11.98 -6.94
C GLN A 28 -0.78 11.77 -5.69
N GLY A 29 -1.96 11.15 -5.86
CA GLY A 29 -2.86 10.84 -4.74
C GLY A 29 -2.21 9.86 -3.76
N LEU A 30 -1.54 8.83 -4.27
CA LEU A 30 -0.78 7.91 -3.44
C LEU A 30 0.36 8.63 -2.71
N TYR A 31 1.16 9.43 -3.42
CA TYR A 31 2.26 10.17 -2.82
C TYR A 31 1.80 11.08 -1.68
N ASN A 32 0.66 11.78 -1.87
CA ASN A 32 0.08 12.63 -0.83
C ASN A 32 -0.32 11.85 0.43
N LEU A 33 -0.85 10.63 0.28
CA LEU A 33 -1.13 9.75 1.42
C LEU A 33 0.16 9.37 2.15
N CYS A 34 1.20 9.03 1.39
CA CYS A 34 2.50 8.61 1.94
C CYS A 34 3.27 9.73 2.64
N THR A 35 2.99 11.00 2.33
CA THR A 35 3.60 12.16 2.99
C THR A 35 2.68 12.86 3.98
N SER A 36 1.54 12.24 4.30
CA SER A 36 0.58 12.79 5.24
C SER A 36 1.09 12.71 6.69
N SER A 37 0.60 13.61 7.54
CA SER A 37 0.76 13.52 8.99
C SER A 37 -0.32 12.65 9.66
N ARG A 38 -1.33 12.19 8.91
CA ARG A 38 -2.46 11.40 9.42
C ARG A 38 -2.18 9.91 9.32
N SER A 39 -2.20 9.21 10.46
CA SER A 39 -1.94 7.76 10.55
C SER A 39 -2.84 6.92 9.63
N ALA A 40 -4.12 7.26 9.52
CA ALA A 40 -5.06 6.57 8.64
C ALA A 40 -4.70 6.68 7.14
N GLU A 41 -4.03 7.77 6.74
CA GLU A 41 -3.59 7.96 5.36
C GLU A 41 -2.27 7.25 5.09
N LEU A 42 -1.35 7.28 6.07
CA LEU A 42 -0.12 6.50 6.02
C LEU A 42 -0.42 5.00 5.88
N GLY A 43 -1.39 4.49 6.65
CA GLY A 43 -1.83 3.09 6.53
C GLY A 43 -2.46 2.76 5.16
N GLN A 44 -3.15 3.72 4.53
CA GLN A 44 -3.67 3.53 3.17
C GLN A 44 -2.54 3.49 2.12
N CYS A 45 -1.53 4.35 2.26
CA CYS A 45 -0.34 4.32 1.41
C CYS A 45 0.40 2.97 1.53
N GLU A 46 0.71 2.57 2.77
CA GLU A 46 1.42 1.32 3.06
C GLU A 46 0.64 0.11 2.56
N GLY A 47 -0.67 0.05 2.84
CA GLY A 47 -1.55 -1.02 2.38
C GLY A 47 -1.63 -1.11 0.85
N PHE A 48 -1.63 0.03 0.15
CA PHE A 48 -1.63 0.04 -1.32
C PHE A 48 -0.32 -0.56 -1.87
N ILE A 49 0.83 -0.05 -1.42
CA ILE A 49 2.15 -0.48 -1.93
C ILE A 49 2.41 -1.95 -1.62
N THR A 50 2.13 -2.37 -0.38
CA THR A 50 2.30 -3.77 0.04
C THR A 50 1.32 -4.70 -0.65
N GLY A 51 0.08 -4.26 -0.90
CA GLY A 51 -0.89 -5.00 -1.69
C GLY A 51 -0.40 -5.27 -3.11
N VAL A 52 0.14 -4.25 -3.80
CA VAL A 52 0.75 -4.43 -5.14
C VAL A 52 1.94 -5.39 -5.07
N ALA A 53 2.83 -5.21 -4.09
CA ALA A 53 3.99 -6.09 -3.90
C ALA A 53 3.57 -7.55 -3.65
N ALA A 54 2.53 -7.79 -2.85
CA ALA A 54 2.02 -9.13 -2.57
C ALA A 54 1.40 -9.77 -3.82
N MET A 55 0.67 -9.00 -4.64
CA MET A 55 0.15 -9.51 -5.92
C MET A 55 1.28 -9.87 -6.89
N MET A 56 2.37 -9.09 -6.91
CA MET A 56 3.53 -9.35 -7.77
C MET A 56 4.45 -10.48 -7.26
N GLN A 57 4.36 -10.84 -5.98
CA GLN A 57 5.02 -12.02 -5.41
C GLN A 57 4.23 -13.31 -5.65
N ASN A 58 2.93 -13.21 -5.95
CA ASN A 58 2.09 -14.36 -6.19
C ASN A 58 2.33 -14.92 -7.61
N ASP A 59 2.93 -16.10 -7.68
CA ASP A 59 3.28 -16.80 -8.93
C ASP A 59 2.10 -17.05 -9.88
N GLN A 60 0.86 -17.11 -9.36
CA GLN A 60 -0.33 -17.33 -10.19
C GLN A 60 -0.90 -16.03 -10.78
N LEU A 61 -0.57 -14.87 -10.18
CA LEU A 61 -1.13 -13.57 -10.56
C LEU A 61 -0.11 -12.69 -11.28
N ALA A 62 1.17 -12.87 -10.99
CA ALA A 62 2.23 -11.98 -11.43
C ALA A 62 2.68 -12.27 -12.87
N LYS A 63 2.48 -11.30 -13.77
CA LYS A 63 3.16 -11.27 -15.08
C LYS A 63 4.65 -10.88 -14.95
N VAL A 64 4.97 -10.07 -13.94
CA VAL A 64 6.32 -9.63 -13.59
C VAL A 64 6.51 -9.93 -12.11
N LYS A 65 7.50 -10.78 -11.81
CA LYS A 65 7.78 -11.23 -10.43
C LYS A 65 8.66 -10.23 -9.70
N VAL A 66 8.42 -10.09 -8.41
CA VAL A 66 9.29 -9.36 -7.48
C VAL A 66 9.66 -10.26 -6.32
N CYS A 67 10.87 -10.08 -5.79
CA CYS A 67 11.42 -10.86 -4.69
C CYS A 67 11.81 -9.90 -3.57
N VAL A 68 10.86 -9.64 -2.67
CA VAL A 68 11.12 -8.85 -1.47
C VAL A 68 11.91 -9.73 -0.49
N PRO A 69 13.10 -9.31 -0.02
CA PRO A 69 13.92 -10.12 0.88
C PRO A 69 13.20 -10.44 2.20
N GLU A 70 13.40 -11.65 2.72
CA GLU A 70 12.94 -12.02 4.05
C GLU A 70 13.44 -11.02 5.11
N GLY A 71 12.59 -10.74 6.11
CA GLY A 71 12.87 -9.73 7.12
C GLY A 71 12.60 -8.28 6.68
N THR A 72 12.35 -8.03 5.40
CA THR A 72 11.89 -6.69 4.94
C THR A 72 10.45 -6.48 5.38
N ASN A 73 10.21 -5.46 6.19
CA ASN A 73 8.86 -5.11 6.62
C ASN A 73 8.15 -4.18 5.62
N SER A 74 6.84 -4.04 5.78
CA SER A 74 5.96 -3.23 4.94
C SER A 74 6.36 -1.77 4.85
N GLN A 75 6.84 -1.19 5.95
CA GLN A 75 7.29 0.20 6.00
C GLN A 75 8.56 0.40 5.18
N GLN A 76 9.53 -0.53 5.26
CA GLN A 76 10.76 -0.46 4.46
C GLN A 76 10.48 -0.55 2.95
N VAL A 77 9.51 -1.37 2.53
CA VAL A 77 9.07 -1.41 1.12
C VAL A 77 8.45 -0.08 0.71
N THR A 78 7.57 0.45 1.55
CA THR A 78 6.88 1.73 1.35
C THR A 78 7.88 2.88 1.21
N ASP A 79 8.83 3.00 2.13
CA ASP A 79 9.83 4.07 2.13
C ASP A 79 10.67 4.07 0.86
N ARG A 80 11.06 2.90 0.34
CA ARG A 80 11.82 2.81 -0.92
C ARG A 80 11.01 3.26 -2.13
N VAL A 81 9.73 2.87 -2.20
CA VAL A 81 8.84 3.31 -3.29
C VAL A 81 8.62 4.83 -3.20
N VAL A 82 8.36 5.37 -2.01
CA VAL A 82 8.16 6.81 -1.80
C VAL A 82 9.41 7.61 -2.13
N ALA A 83 10.60 7.12 -1.76
CA ALA A 83 11.87 7.73 -2.11
C ALA A 83 12.05 7.78 -3.64
N TYR A 84 11.67 6.72 -4.35
CA TYR A 84 11.67 6.72 -5.81
C TYR A 84 10.70 7.76 -6.37
N LEU A 85 9.44 7.77 -5.94
CA LEU A 85 8.43 8.73 -6.42
C LEU A 85 8.88 10.18 -6.20
N ARG A 86 9.50 10.48 -5.06
CA ARG A 86 10.02 11.82 -4.76
C ARG A 86 11.15 12.26 -5.69
N THR A 87 12.01 11.34 -6.09
CA THR A 87 13.30 11.68 -6.74
C THR A 87 13.32 11.42 -8.24
N LYS A 88 12.39 10.60 -8.75
CA LYS A 88 12.42 10.10 -10.13
C LYS A 88 11.12 10.29 -10.90
N ALA A 89 9.97 10.36 -10.23
CA ALA A 89 8.71 10.53 -10.95
C ALA A 89 8.53 11.97 -11.42
N ASP A 90 8.20 12.15 -12.69
CA ASP A 90 7.92 13.45 -13.29
C ASP A 90 6.43 13.84 -13.18
N SER A 91 6.05 14.98 -13.77
CA SER A 91 4.66 15.45 -13.72
C SER A 91 3.67 14.50 -14.38
N ASP A 92 4.09 13.78 -15.41
CA ASP A 92 3.23 12.90 -16.19
C ASP A 92 3.02 11.59 -15.44
N ASP A 93 4.08 11.06 -14.83
CA ASP A 93 4.02 9.91 -13.90
C ASP A 93 3.05 10.17 -12.74
N MET A 94 2.97 11.41 -12.26
CA MET A 94 2.08 11.81 -11.17
C MET A 94 0.59 11.78 -11.55
N GLN A 95 0.25 11.82 -12.84
CA GLN A 95 -1.14 11.87 -13.33
C GLN A 95 -1.76 10.52 -13.67
N VAL A 96 -0.94 9.49 -13.89
CA VAL A 96 -1.40 8.15 -14.24
C VAL A 96 -1.85 7.35 -12.98
N PRO A 97 -2.55 6.22 -13.14
CA PRO A 97 -2.92 5.38 -12.01
C PRO A 97 -1.69 4.88 -11.25
N ALA A 98 -1.71 4.95 -9.92
CA ALA A 98 -0.55 4.66 -9.08
C ALA A 98 0.03 3.27 -9.33
N VAL A 99 -0.80 2.27 -9.64
CA VAL A 99 -0.33 0.91 -9.95
C VAL A 99 0.58 0.86 -11.18
N THR A 100 0.37 1.74 -12.17
CA THR A 100 1.20 1.77 -13.39
C THR A 100 2.61 2.30 -13.13
N ILE A 101 2.83 2.99 -12.01
CA ILE A 101 4.14 3.45 -11.56
C ILE A 101 4.71 2.52 -10.49
N VAL A 102 3.93 2.19 -9.47
CA VAL A 102 4.37 1.39 -8.32
C VAL A 102 4.81 -0.01 -8.74
N ALA A 103 4.10 -0.69 -9.63
CA ALA A 103 4.46 -2.04 -10.04
C ALA A 103 5.83 -2.08 -10.78
N PRO A 104 6.10 -1.24 -11.80
CA PRO A 104 7.44 -1.13 -12.39
C PRO A 104 8.53 -0.74 -11.38
N VAL A 105 8.24 0.19 -10.47
CA VAL A 105 9.20 0.59 -9.42
C VAL A 105 9.56 -0.58 -8.52
N LEU A 106 8.58 -1.37 -8.08
CA LEU A 106 8.81 -2.58 -7.31
C LEU A 106 9.65 -3.60 -8.09
N ALA A 107 9.42 -3.75 -9.39
CA ALA A 107 10.22 -4.62 -10.25
C ALA A 107 11.69 -4.16 -10.36
N ILE A 108 11.94 -2.85 -10.38
CA ILE A 108 13.30 -2.29 -10.37
C ILE A 108 13.97 -2.52 -9.01
N LEU A 109 13.24 -2.26 -7.91
CA LEU A 109 13.77 -2.32 -6.55
C LEU A 109 14.01 -3.76 -6.07
N TYR A 110 13.18 -4.70 -6.51
CA TYR A 110 13.11 -6.07 -6.00
C TYR A 110 13.15 -7.10 -7.12
N ASN A 111 13.96 -6.86 -8.16
CA ASN A 111 14.15 -7.84 -9.23
C ASN A 111 14.65 -9.18 -8.66
N CYS A 112 13.97 -10.26 -9.02
CA CYS A 112 14.36 -11.61 -8.65
C CYS A 112 15.67 -12.00 -9.34
N THR A 113 16.81 -11.85 -8.64
CA THR A 113 18.10 -12.33 -9.15
C THR A 113 18.26 -13.81 -8.77
N PRO A 114 18.45 -14.73 -9.73
CA PRO A 114 18.73 -16.13 -9.40
C PRO A 114 20.00 -16.25 -8.55
N GLY A 115 19.90 -16.91 -7.39
CA GLY A 115 21.08 -17.32 -6.60
C GLY A 115 21.64 -16.34 -5.57
N LYS A 116 21.01 -15.18 -5.32
CA LYS A 116 21.36 -14.37 -4.14
C LYS A 116 20.44 -14.71 -2.96
N MET A 117 20.95 -15.53 -2.05
CA MET A 117 20.40 -15.67 -0.71
C MET A 117 20.63 -14.36 0.07
N PRO A 118 19.66 -13.87 0.86
CA PRO A 118 19.88 -12.72 1.72
C PRO A 118 21.03 -13.03 2.68
N GLN A 119 21.99 -12.12 2.83
CA GLN A 119 22.99 -12.24 3.89
C GLN A 119 22.33 -11.79 5.20
N PHE A 120 22.37 -12.67 6.20
CA PHE A 120 21.78 -12.51 7.53
C PHE A 120 22.52 -11.51 8.39
#